data_AF-A0A960D825-F1
#
_entry.id   AF-A0A960D825-F1
#
_cell.length_a   1.000
_cell.length_b   1.000
_cell.length_c   1.000
_cell.angle_alpha   90.00
_cell.angle_beta   90.00
_cell.angle_gamma   90.00
#
_symmetry.space_group_name_H-M   'P 1'
#
loop_
_entity.id
_entity.type
_entity.pdbx_description
1 polymer ?
#
loop_
_entity_poly.entity_id
_entity_poly.type
_entity_poly.pdbx_seq_one_letter_code
_entity_poly.pdbx_strand_id
1 'polypeptide(L)'
;DPNGAWYTSGIRFGTPALTTRGFGADDFDRVAELVVEVLGNTEATAAANGPSKAKYTLADGTAERVHAASAELLAANPLYPGLTL
;
A
#
# COMPACT_ATOMS: atom_id res chain seq x y z
N ASP A 1 15.85 5.00 14.90
CA ASP A 1 16.02 4.91 13.45
C ASP A 1 17.25 5.74 13.04
N PRO A 2 18.23 5.18 12.31
CA PRO A 2 19.45 5.90 11.90
C PRO A 2 19.18 7.08 10.94
N ASN A 3 18.02 7.11 10.27
CA ASN A 3 17.66 8.14 9.30
C ASN A 3 16.90 9.33 9.91
N GLY A 4 16.55 9.28 11.20
CA GLY A 4 15.82 10.34 11.90
C GLY A 4 14.30 10.30 11.72
N ALA A 5 13.59 11.25 12.34
CA ALA A 5 12.12 11.25 12.39
C ALA A 5 11.44 11.47 11.02
N TRP A 6 12.15 12.11 10.08
CA TRP A 6 11.61 12.45 8.76
C TRP A 6 11.70 11.33 7.73
N TYR A 7 12.56 10.33 7.96
CA TYR A 7 12.84 9.26 6.99
C TYR A 7 12.89 7.91 7.69
N THR A 8 11.77 7.50 8.27
CA THR A 8 11.68 6.24 9.01
C THR A 8 11.85 5.03 8.09
N SER A 9 12.51 3.99 8.58
CA SER A 9 12.77 2.72 7.89
C SER A 9 11.64 1.69 8.01
N GLY A 10 10.60 1.97 8.79
CA GLY A 10 9.49 1.05 9.05
C GLY A 10 8.13 1.61 8.65
N ILE A 11 7.21 0.70 8.30
CA ILE A 11 5.79 0.96 8.04
C ILE A 11 4.97 0.30 9.16
N ARG A 12 3.96 1.01 9.68
CA ARG A 12 3.03 0.46 10.68
C ARG A 12 1.69 0.16 10.03
N PHE A 13 1.24 -1.09 10.16
CA PHE A 13 -0.08 -1.52 9.71
C PHE A 13 -1.06 -1.62 10.88
N GLY A 14 -2.34 -1.36 10.59
CA GLY A 14 -3.45 -1.55 11.52
C GLY A 14 -4.65 -2.11 10.77
N THR A 15 -5.20 -3.22 11.26
CA THR A 15 -6.35 -3.91 10.66
C THR A 15 -7.74 -3.35 10.98
N PRO A 16 -7.99 -2.58 12.07
CA PRO A 16 -9.36 -2.23 12.48
C PRO A 16 -10.25 -1.59 11.41
N ALA A 17 -9.68 -0.74 10.55
CA ALA A 17 -10.45 -0.07 9.50
C ALA A 17 -11.00 -1.03 8.45
N LEU A 18 -10.23 -2.07 8.09
CA LEU A 18 -10.63 -3.05 7.08
C LEU A 18 -11.45 -4.19 7.70
N THR A 19 -11.13 -4.64 8.92
CA THR A 19 -11.95 -5.64 9.61
C THR A 19 -13.36 -5.13 9.91
N THR A 20 -13.53 -3.83 10.18
CA THR A 20 -14.87 -3.21 10.34
C THR A 20 -15.68 -3.26 9.04
N ARG A 21 -15.02 -3.37 7.89
CA ARG A 21 -15.65 -3.49 6.56
C ARG A 21 -15.90 -4.94 6.13
N GLY A 22 -15.47 -5.93 6.92
CA GLY A 22 -15.67 -7.35 6.63
C GLY A 22 -14.44 -8.11 6.13
N PHE A 23 -13.26 -7.48 6.02
CA PHE A 23 -12.04 -8.16 5.57
C PHE A 23 -11.69 -9.33 6.51
N GLY A 24 -11.53 -10.52 5.92
CA GLY A 24 -11.06 -11.73 6.56
C GLY A 24 -9.56 -11.97 6.33
N ALA A 25 -9.08 -13.14 6.74
CA ALA A 25 -7.67 -13.53 6.60
C ALA A 25 -7.21 -13.52 5.13
N ASP A 26 -7.98 -14.16 4.24
CA ASP A 26 -7.66 -14.25 2.81
C ASP A 26 -7.60 -12.86 2.14
N ASP A 27 -8.46 -11.92 2.55
CA ASP A 27 -8.38 -10.54 2.06
C ASP A 27 -7.08 -9.85 2.52
N PHE A 28 -6.62 -10.14 3.74
CA PHE A 28 -5.36 -9.59 4.26
C PHE A 28 -4.13 -10.21 3.61
N ASP A 29 -4.18 -11.48 3.22
CA ASP A 29 -3.13 -12.07 2.39
C ASP A 29 -3.03 -11.32 1.06
N ARG A 30 -4.17 -11.04 0.42
CA ARG A 30 -4.19 -10.23 -0.80
C ARG A 30 -3.68 -8.80 -0.57
N VAL A 31 -4.04 -8.15 0.54
CA VAL A 31 -3.49 -6.82 0.89
C VAL A 31 -1.97 -6.89 1.07
N ALA A 32 -1.44 -7.92 1.72
CA ALA A 32 -0.01 -8.10 1.91
C ALA A 32 0.72 -8.30 0.56
N GLU A 33 0.16 -9.08 -0.35
CA GLU A 33 0.69 -9.25 -1.71
C GLU A 33 0.77 -7.92 -2.45
N LEU A 34 -0.28 -7.09 -2.37
CA LEU A 34 -0.28 -5.76 -3.00
C LEU A 34 0.79 -4.83 -2.41
N VAL A 35 1.01 -4.88 -1.10
CA VAL A 35 2.09 -4.14 -0.43
C VAL A 35 3.45 -4.61 -0.94
N VAL A 36 3.66 -5.92 -1.04
CA VAL A 36 4.91 -6.50 -1.57
C VAL A 36 5.12 -6.12 -3.03
N GLU A 37 4.07 -6.11 -3.86
CA GLU A 37 4.16 -5.69 -5.27
C GLU A 37 4.62 -4.23 -5.38
N VAL A 38 4.07 -3.31 -4.58
CA VAL A 38 4.51 -1.91 -4.58
C VAL A 38 5.96 -1.79 -4.13
N LEU A 39 6.31 -2.39 -2.98
CA LEU A 39 7.65 -2.27 -2.41
C LEU A 39 8.72 -2.90 -3.32
N GLY A 40 8.42 -4.05 -3.93
CA GLY A 40 9.34 -4.75 -4.83
C GLY A 40 9.56 -4.05 -6.16
N ASN A 41 8.63 -3.18 -6.59
CA ASN A 41 8.72 -2.41 -7.83
C ASN A 41 9.06 -0.93 -7.60
N THR A 42 9.46 -0.55 -6.38
CA THR A 42 9.86 0.82 -6.02
C THR A 42 11.38 0.92 -5.96
N GLU A 43 11.95 1.90 -6.66
CA GLU A 43 13.37 2.20 -6.61
C GLU A 43 13.62 3.65 -6.19
N ALA A 44 14.61 3.85 -5.33
CA ALA A 44 15.02 5.20 -4.94
C ALA A 44 15.72 5.91 -6.12
N THR A 45 15.31 7.14 -6.42
CA THR A 45 15.99 7.95 -7.42
C THR A 45 17.38 8.39 -6.94
N ALA A 46 18.29 8.67 -7.87
CA ALA A 46 19.60 9.21 -7.53
C ALA A 46 19.51 10.62 -6.91
N ALA A 47 20.33 10.88 -5.89
CA ALA A 47 20.51 12.21 -5.29
C ALA A 47 22.01 12.48 -5.05
N ALA A 48 22.34 13.72 -4.68
CA ALA A 48 23.73 14.17 -4.51
C ALA A 48 24.54 13.35 -3.48
N ASN A 49 23.87 12.76 -2.48
CA ASN A 49 24.50 12.03 -1.38
C ASN A 49 24.07 10.55 -1.33
N GLY A 50 23.90 9.93 -2.50
CA GLY A 50 23.42 8.55 -2.63
C GLY A 50 21.93 8.45 -2.98
N PRO A 51 21.29 7.28 -2.79
CA PRO A 51 19.88 7.09 -3.09
C PRO A 51 19.00 8.07 -2.30
N SER A 52 17.98 8.60 -2.95
CA SER A 52 17.03 9.52 -2.32
C SER A 52 16.22 8.80 -1.23
N LYS A 53 16.00 9.48 -0.11
CA LYS A 53 15.14 9.00 0.99
C LYS A 53 13.65 9.34 0.80
N ALA A 54 13.31 10.07 -0.27
CA ALA A 54 11.96 10.60 -0.50
C ALA A 54 11.47 10.43 -1.94
N LYS A 55 12.37 10.60 -2.91
CA LYS A 55 12.05 10.56 -4.33
C LYS A 55 12.28 9.15 -4.86
N TYR A 56 11.26 8.56 -5.45
CA TYR A 56 11.29 7.21 -5.99
C TYR A 56 10.75 7.17 -7.42
N THR A 57 11.10 6.11 -8.12
CA THR A 57 10.43 5.66 -9.35
C THR A 57 9.69 4.37 -9.04
N LEU A 58 8.58 4.16 -9.73
CA LEU A 58 7.81 2.93 -9.66
C LEU A 58 7.83 2.30 -11.05
N ALA A 59 7.98 0.98 -11.14
CA ALA A 59 7.91 0.29 -12.43
C ALA A 59 6.56 0.54 -13.11
N ASP A 60 6.59 0.70 -14.44
CA ASP A 60 5.42 1.06 -15.25
C ASP A 60 4.21 0.15 -14.98
N GLY A 61 3.03 0.76 -14.84
CA GLY A 61 1.77 0.05 -14.63
C GLY A 61 1.55 -0.48 -13.21
N THR A 62 2.53 -0.40 -12.30
CA THR A 62 2.40 -0.95 -10.94
C THR A 62 1.32 -0.21 -10.15
N ALA A 63 1.29 1.12 -10.22
CA ALA A 63 0.28 1.92 -9.53
C ALA A 63 -1.13 1.58 -10.03
N GLU A 64 -1.31 1.50 -11.35
CA GLU A 64 -2.59 1.18 -11.98
C GLU A 64 -3.12 -0.19 -11.56
N ARG A 65 -2.27 -1.24 -11.62
CA ARG A 65 -2.67 -2.61 -11.23
C ARG A 65 -3.02 -2.70 -9.75
N VAL A 66 -2.21 -2.12 -8.88
CA VAL A 66 -2.43 -2.16 -7.43
C VAL A 66 -3.68 -1.36 -7.06
N HIS A 67 -3.92 -0.22 -7.71
CA HIS A 67 -5.14 0.56 -7.50
C HIS A 67 -6.38 -0.20 -7.96
N ALA A 68 -6.34 -0.85 -9.13
CA ALA A 68 -7.45 -1.66 -9.63
C ALA A 68 -7.77 -2.82 -8.68
N ALA A 69 -6.76 -3.60 -8.27
CA ALA A 69 -6.94 -4.71 -7.34
C ALA A 69 -7.43 -4.25 -5.95
N SER A 70 -6.93 -3.11 -5.47
CA SER A 70 -7.42 -2.51 -4.22
C SER A 70 -8.89 -2.11 -4.35
N ALA A 71 -9.30 -1.54 -5.48
CA ALA A 71 -10.69 -1.15 -5.72
C ALA A 71 -11.63 -2.37 -5.70
N GLU A 72 -11.21 -3.50 -6.27
CA GLU A 72 -11.98 -4.75 -6.24
C GLU A 72 -12.18 -5.26 -4.81
N LEU A 73 -11.12 -5.31 -3.99
CA LEU A 73 -11.21 -5.71 -2.58
C LEU A 73 -12.15 -4.81 -1.78
N LEU A 74 -12.10 -3.50 -2.02
CA LEU A 74 -12.94 -2.52 -1.34
C LEU A 74 -14.40 -2.58 -1.81
N ALA A 75 -14.64 -2.92 -3.08
CA ALA A 75 -15.98 -3.12 -3.63
C ALA A 75 -16.64 -4.39 -3.06
N ALA A 76 -15.89 -5.47 -2.89
CA ALA A 76 -16.36 -6.69 -2.25
C ALA A 76 -16.70 -6.50 -0.75
N ASN A 77 -16.03 -5.55 -0.09
CA ASN A 77 -16.18 -5.23 1.33
C ASN A 77 -16.64 -3.77 1.53
N PRO A 78 -17.89 -3.42 1.18
CA PRO A 78 -18.37 -2.05 1.18
C PRO A 78 -18.41 -1.46 2.60
N LEU A 79 -18.09 -0.18 2.74
CA LEU A 79 -18.12 0.51 4.04
C LEU A 79 -19.53 0.61 4.62
N TYR A 80 -20.54 0.79 3.77
CA TYR A 80 -21.95 0.90 4.16
C TYR A 80 -22.81 -0.03 3.28
N PRO A 81 -22.89 -1.33 3.61
CA PRO A 81 -23.73 -2.27 2.88
C PRO A 81 -25.20 -1.86 3.01
N GLY A 82 -25.76 -1.27 1.96
CA GLY A 82 -27.15 -0.77 1.91
C GLY A 82 -27.30 0.72 1.60
N LEU A 83 -26.20 1.49 1.59
CA LEU A 83 -26.23 2.86 1.10
C LEU A 83 -26.07 2.87 -0.42
N THR A 84 -27.10 3.34 -1.13
CA THR A 84 -27.01 3.67 -2.56
C THR A 84 -26.80 5.17 -2.67
N LEU A 85 -25.77 5.60 -3.41
CA LEU A 85 -25.47 7.01 -3.67
C LEU A 85 -26.41 7.60 -4.72
#